data_AF-R5AE63-F1
#
_entry.id   AF-R5AE63-F1
#
_cell.length_a   1.000
_cell.length_b   1.000
_cell.length_c   1.000
_cell.angle_alpha   90.00
_cell.angle_beta   90.00
_cell.angle_gamma   90.00
#
_symmetry.space_group_name_H-M   'P 1'
#
loop_
_entity.id
_entity.type
_entity.pdbx_description
1 polymer ?
#
loop_
_entity_poly.entity_id
_entity_poly.type
_entity_poly.pdbx_seq_one_letter_code
_entity_poly.pdbx_strand_id
1 'polypeptide(L)'
;MRKMLAVVLMLTCLLGVAGCSSMKVDKTKSVFETDNISSISFYTMPNHNDGIQVPDEYIEEIKTWLSSFRLDEKVKDKLLPPGSNSVLVEIVYSDGTTVKNGLSTFTVDGTLYYLSHDDAPECYFDILDS
;
A
#
# COMPACT_ATOMS: atom_id res chain seq x y z
N MET A 1 19.35 65.17 23.74
CA MET A 1 18.84 63.87 24.22
C MET A 1 17.68 63.44 23.34
N ARG A 2 17.83 62.31 22.64
CA ARG A 2 16.85 61.21 22.42
C ARG A 2 15.36 61.61 22.25
N LYS A 3 14.62 61.30 21.18
CA LYS A 3 14.72 60.31 20.09
C LYS A 3 13.88 60.78 18.90
N MET A 4 14.42 60.56 17.70
CA MET A 4 13.74 60.63 16.40
C MET A 4 13.09 59.28 16.02
N LEU A 5 12.24 59.38 15.00
CA LEU A 5 11.92 58.41 13.94
C LEU A 5 10.67 57.54 14.10
N ALA A 6 9.66 57.95 13.33
CA ALA A 6 8.61 57.12 12.77
C ALA A 6 9.22 55.90 12.06
N VAL A 7 8.62 54.73 12.28
CA VAL A 7 8.91 53.50 11.54
C VAL A 7 7.61 53.00 10.95
N VAL A 8 7.46 53.23 9.65
CA VAL A 8 6.54 52.49 8.78
C VAL A 8 7.13 51.08 8.65
N LEU A 9 6.40 50.04 9.07
CA LEU A 9 6.74 48.66 8.76
C LEU A 9 5.62 48.05 7.91
N MET A 10 5.79 48.12 6.60
CA MET A 10 5.20 47.13 5.70
C MET A 10 5.93 45.81 5.93
N LEU A 11 5.20 44.74 6.24
CA LEU A 11 5.69 43.39 5.98
C LEU A 11 4.53 42.50 5.55
N THR A 12 4.27 42.52 4.24
CA THR A 12 3.55 41.47 3.53
C THR A 12 4.40 40.19 3.56
N CYS A 13 4.10 39.27 4.48
CA CYS A 13 4.58 37.89 4.36
C CYS A 13 3.81 37.21 3.22
N LEU A 14 4.39 37.37 2.03
CA LEU A 14 4.47 36.40 0.94
C LEU A 14 3.95 35.02 1.35
N LEU A 15 2.84 34.61 0.72
CA LEU A 15 2.74 33.37 -0.05
C LEU A 15 3.73 32.27 0.39
N GLY A 16 3.52 31.73 1.58
CA GLY A 16 3.97 30.39 1.93
C GLY A 16 3.07 29.40 1.23
N VAL A 17 3.22 29.27 -0.09
CA VAL A 17 2.77 28.10 -0.83
C VAL A 17 3.48 26.94 -0.17
N ALA A 18 2.80 26.28 0.78
CA ALA A 18 3.27 25.00 1.29
C ALA A 18 3.40 24.13 0.04
N GLY A 19 4.65 23.92 -0.37
CA GLY A 19 4.96 23.13 -1.54
C GLY A 19 4.25 21.81 -1.36
N CYS A 20 3.33 21.49 -2.27
CA CYS A 20 2.97 20.11 -2.52
C CYS A 20 4.28 19.40 -2.77
N SER A 21 4.82 18.75 -1.74
CA SER A 21 5.96 17.86 -1.87
C SER A 21 5.51 16.82 -2.86
N SER A 22 5.95 16.95 -4.12
CA SER A 22 5.78 15.93 -5.13
C SER A 22 6.77 14.82 -4.79
N MET A 23 6.55 14.17 -3.65
CA MET A 23 7.23 12.94 -3.31
C MET A 23 6.92 12.00 -4.47
N LYS A 24 7.94 11.76 -5.30
CA LYS A 24 7.84 10.82 -6.39
C LYS A 24 7.67 9.46 -5.74
N VAL A 25 6.48 8.89 -5.91
CA VAL A 25 6.19 7.52 -5.48
C VAL A 25 7.16 6.58 -6.19
N ASP A 26 7.95 5.85 -5.41
CA ASP A 26 8.86 4.85 -5.93
C ASP A 26 8.07 3.61 -6.35
N LYS A 27 7.96 3.41 -7.67
CA LYS A 27 7.26 2.27 -8.27
C LYS A 27 8.12 1.01 -8.36
N THR A 28 9.42 1.11 -8.07
CA THR A 28 10.36 -0.01 -8.16
C THR A 28 10.42 -0.83 -6.88
N LYS A 29 9.93 -0.27 -5.75
CA LYS A 29 9.88 -0.93 -4.46
C LYS A 29 8.66 -1.86 -4.35
N SER A 30 8.86 -2.99 -3.68
CA SER A 30 7.76 -3.86 -3.25
C SER A 30 6.74 -3.11 -2.41
N VAL A 31 5.47 -3.38 -2.68
CA VAL A 31 4.34 -2.85 -1.91
C VAL A 31 4.22 -3.56 -0.57
N PHE A 32 4.48 -4.86 -0.55
CA PHE A 32 4.50 -5.65 0.69
C PHE A 32 5.94 -5.78 1.19
N GLU A 33 6.15 -5.42 2.46
CA GLU A 33 7.36 -5.78 3.17
C GLU A 33 7.29 -7.28 3.48
N THR A 34 8.35 -8.01 3.15
CA THR A 34 8.39 -9.48 3.31
C THR A 34 9.32 -9.94 4.42
N ASP A 35 10.09 -9.01 4.98
CA ASP A 35 10.90 -9.27 6.17
C ASP A 35 10.02 -9.35 7.42
N ASN A 36 10.41 -10.23 8.35
CA ASN A 36 9.79 -10.39 9.67
C ASN A 36 8.27 -10.68 9.64
N ILE A 37 7.75 -11.32 8.60
CA ILE A 37 6.36 -11.80 8.57
C ILE A 37 6.18 -12.93 9.58
N SER A 38 5.14 -12.82 10.42
CA SER A 38 4.72 -13.85 11.37
C SER A 38 3.62 -14.75 10.81
N SER A 39 2.67 -14.22 10.06
CA SER A 39 1.62 -15.01 9.40
C SER A 39 1.05 -14.28 8.18
N ILE A 40 0.52 -15.06 7.24
CA ILE A 40 -0.19 -14.57 6.06
C ILE A 40 -1.54 -15.28 5.99
N SER A 41 -2.60 -14.53 5.70
CA SER A 41 -3.93 -15.08 5.46
C SER A 41 -4.56 -14.46 4.23
N PHE A 42 -5.30 -15.25 3.46
CA PHE A 42 -6.10 -14.77 2.34
C PHE A 42 -7.58 -14.71 2.71
N TYR A 43 -8.29 -13.71 2.17
CA TYR A 43 -9.72 -13.54 2.37
C TYR A 43 -10.38 -13.36 1.01
N THR A 44 -11.37 -14.20 0.69
CA THR A 44 -12.07 -14.17 -0.59
C THR A 44 -13.47 -13.55 -0.45
N MET A 45 -13.92 -12.85 -1.49
CA MET A 45 -15.31 -12.43 -1.61
C MET A 45 -16.23 -13.66 -1.87
N PRO A 46 -17.47 -13.67 -1.34
CA PRO A 46 -18.08 -12.66 -0.46
C PRO A 46 -17.76 -12.86 1.03
N ASN A 47 -17.13 -13.99 1.40
CA ASN A 47 -16.97 -14.39 2.78
C ASN A 47 -15.63 -13.90 3.37
N HIS A 48 -15.54 -12.59 3.62
CA HIS A 48 -14.34 -11.97 4.18
C HIS A 48 -14.14 -12.18 5.69
N ASN A 49 -14.97 -13.00 6.35
CA ASN A 49 -14.94 -13.14 7.80
C ASN A 49 -13.95 -14.22 8.25
N ASP A 50 -13.78 -15.28 7.47
CA ASP A 50 -12.91 -16.40 7.81
C ASP A 50 -11.71 -16.38 6.86
N GLY A 51 -10.56 -15.95 7.37
CA GLY A 51 -9.32 -15.93 6.60
C GLY A 51 -8.76 -17.33 6.46
N ILE A 52 -8.31 -17.67 5.25
CA ILE A 52 -7.57 -18.89 4.97
C ILE A 52 -6.10 -18.61 5.29
N GLN A 53 -5.60 -19.18 6.39
CA GLN A 53 -4.21 -19.03 6.77
C GLN A 53 -3.32 -19.77 5.77
N VAL A 54 -2.26 -19.11 5.31
CA VAL A 54 -1.24 -19.74 4.46
C VAL A 54 -0.49 -20.79 5.29
N PRO A 55 -0.48 -22.07 4.87
CA PRO A 55 0.28 -23.13 5.53
C PRO A 55 1.78 -22.86 5.55
N ASP A 56 2.46 -23.29 6.62
CA ASP A 56 3.90 -23.08 6.81
C ASP A 56 4.75 -23.56 5.63
N GLU A 57 4.34 -24.65 4.98
CA GLU A 57 5.00 -25.21 3.78
C GLU A 57 4.96 -24.29 2.55
N TYR A 58 3.99 -23.38 2.47
CA TYR A 58 3.82 -22.43 1.36
C TYR A 58 4.27 -21.00 1.71
N ILE A 59 4.61 -20.71 2.97
CA ILE A 59 4.92 -19.34 3.41
C ILE A 59 6.04 -18.70 2.59
N GLU A 60 7.15 -19.40 2.34
CA GLU A 60 8.29 -18.80 1.60
C GLU A 60 7.99 -18.58 0.12
N GLU A 61 7.18 -19.44 -0.49
CA GLU A 61 6.73 -19.26 -1.88
C GLU A 61 5.77 -18.06 -1.99
N ILE A 62 4.81 -17.95 -1.07
CA ILE A 62 3.89 -16.80 -1.02
C ILE A 62 4.65 -15.52 -0.70
N LYS A 63 5.65 -15.53 0.20
CA LYS A 63 6.51 -14.36 0.46
C LYS A 63 7.26 -13.93 -0.80
N THR A 64 7.82 -14.88 -1.53
CA THR A 64 8.50 -14.61 -2.80
C THR A 64 7.55 -13.94 -3.78
N TRP A 65 6.33 -14.46 -3.92
CA TRP A 65 5.31 -13.85 -4.78
C TRP A 65 4.89 -12.46 -4.30
N LEU A 66 4.62 -12.26 -3.00
CA LEU A 66 4.28 -10.95 -2.43
C LEU A 66 5.40 -9.93 -2.65
N SER A 67 6.66 -10.37 -2.64
CA SER A 67 7.83 -9.53 -2.93
C SER A 67 7.90 -9.04 -4.38
N SER A 68 7.07 -9.57 -5.29
CA SER A 68 6.96 -9.13 -6.69
C SER A 68 5.99 -7.97 -6.89
N PHE A 69 5.12 -7.67 -5.92
CA PHE A 69 4.07 -6.66 -6.09
C PHE A 69 4.65 -5.24 -6.15
N ARG A 70 4.34 -4.51 -7.21
CA ARG A 70 4.80 -3.14 -7.46
C ARG A 70 3.63 -2.23 -7.77
N LEU A 71 3.83 -0.92 -7.54
CA LEU A 71 2.86 0.09 -7.95
C LEU A 71 2.96 0.29 -9.45
N ASP A 72 1.84 0.14 -10.16
CA ASP A 72 1.76 0.41 -11.59
C ASP A 72 1.10 1.77 -11.86
N GLU A 73 0.14 1.86 -12.78
CA GLU A 73 -0.50 3.11 -13.14
C GLU A 73 -1.49 3.57 -12.07
N LYS A 74 -1.72 4.89 -12.03
CA LYS A 74 -2.74 5.47 -11.15
C LYS A 74 -4.11 5.05 -11.64
N VAL A 75 -4.99 4.64 -10.73
CA VAL A 75 -6.39 4.38 -11.06
C VAL A 75 -7.05 5.69 -11.48
N LYS A 76 -7.50 5.76 -12.73
CA LYS A 76 -8.25 6.89 -13.27
C LYS A 76 -9.71 6.78 -12.83
N ASP A 77 -10.33 7.91 -12.52
CA ASP A 77 -11.77 8.03 -12.25
C ASP A 77 -12.33 7.15 -11.11
N LYS A 78 -11.43 6.56 -10.28
CA LYS A 78 -11.76 5.67 -9.15
C LYS A 78 -12.64 4.47 -9.52
N LEU A 79 -12.73 4.12 -10.79
CA LEU A 79 -13.47 2.96 -11.28
C LEU A 79 -12.51 1.76 -11.37
N LEU A 80 -12.85 0.70 -10.65
CA LEU A 80 -12.10 -0.55 -10.66
C LEU A 80 -12.75 -1.56 -11.59
N PRO A 81 -11.97 -2.37 -12.33
CA PRO A 81 -12.49 -3.51 -13.06
C PRO A 81 -13.29 -4.45 -12.15
N PRO A 82 -14.35 -5.11 -12.66
CA PRO A 82 -15.04 -6.17 -11.92
C PRO A 82 -14.04 -7.22 -11.41
N GLY A 83 -14.22 -7.65 -10.16
CA GLY A 83 -13.31 -8.61 -9.51
C GLY A 83 -12.07 -8.00 -8.86
N SER A 84 -11.81 -6.70 -9.01
CA SER A 84 -10.69 -6.05 -8.29
C SER A 84 -10.84 -6.22 -6.78
N ASN A 85 -9.75 -6.59 -6.11
CA ASN A 85 -9.71 -6.86 -4.67
C ASN A 85 -10.74 -7.91 -4.22
N SER A 86 -11.10 -8.86 -5.08
CA SER A 86 -11.89 -10.04 -4.70
C SER A 86 -11.15 -10.95 -3.73
N VAL A 87 -9.83 -10.87 -3.72
CA VAL A 87 -8.96 -11.48 -2.73
C VAL A 87 -8.19 -10.37 -2.00
N LEU A 88 -8.21 -10.46 -0.68
CA LEU A 88 -7.40 -9.64 0.22
C LEU A 88 -6.30 -10.52 0.83
N VAL A 89 -5.12 -9.93 1.00
CA VAL A 89 -4.07 -10.50 1.84
C VAL A 89 -4.05 -9.75 3.17
N GLU A 90 -3.92 -10.51 4.26
CA GLU A 90 -3.59 -10.01 5.58
C GLU A 90 -2.21 -10.52 5.96
N ILE A 91 -1.32 -9.61 6.31
CA ILE A 91 0.05 -9.90 6.73
C ILE A 91 0.20 -9.41 8.16
N VAL A 92 0.52 -10.34 9.07
CA VAL A 92 0.90 -10.01 10.45
C VAL A 92 2.42 -10.06 10.54
N TYR A 93 3.02 -8.96 10.96
CA TYR A 93 4.45 -8.83 11.17
C TYR A 93 4.83 -9.21 12.60
N SER A 94 6.11 -9.53 12.81
CA SER A 94 6.65 -9.98 14.10
C SER A 94 6.58 -8.91 15.19
N ASP A 95 6.45 -7.64 14.82
CA ASP A 95 6.25 -6.52 15.74
C ASP A 95 4.75 -6.34 16.13
N GLY A 96 3.86 -7.18 15.60
CA GLY A 96 2.42 -7.10 15.80
C GLY A 96 1.69 -6.18 14.82
N THR A 97 2.40 -5.53 13.89
CA THR A 97 1.78 -4.73 12.83
C THR A 97 0.95 -5.64 11.93
N THR A 98 -0.26 -5.20 11.56
CA THR A 98 -1.11 -5.92 10.61
C THR A 98 -1.39 -5.04 9.40
N VAL A 99 -1.13 -5.57 8.21
CA VAL A 99 -1.49 -4.96 6.93
C VAL A 99 -2.55 -5.83 6.28
N LYS A 100 -3.71 -5.24 5.95
CA LYS A 100 -4.77 -5.90 5.19
C LYS A 100 -5.04 -5.10 3.94
N ASN A 101 -4.84 -5.71 2.77
CA ASN A 101 -4.99 -5.02 1.49
C ASN A 101 -5.47 -5.96 0.39
N GLY A 102 -6.14 -5.43 -0.62
CA GLY A 102 -6.49 -6.19 -1.81
C GLY A 102 -5.27 -6.46 -2.70
N LEU A 103 -5.34 -7.50 -3.53
CA LEU A 103 -4.23 -7.86 -4.42
C LEU A 103 -4.25 -7.09 -5.75
N SER A 104 -5.25 -6.25 -6.01
CA SER A 104 -5.36 -5.52 -7.30
C SER A 104 -4.92 -4.05 -7.22
N THR A 105 -5.01 -3.44 -6.04
CA THR A 105 -4.74 -2.01 -5.87
C THR A 105 -4.13 -1.67 -4.52
N PHE A 106 -3.39 -0.57 -4.46
CA PHE A 106 -2.81 -0.06 -3.21
C PHE A 106 -2.91 1.46 -3.13
N THR A 107 -3.10 1.99 -1.92
CA THR A 107 -3.21 3.44 -1.69
C THR A 107 -1.91 3.99 -1.13
N VAL A 108 -1.32 4.99 -1.80
CA VAL A 108 -0.16 5.74 -1.34
C VAL A 108 -0.52 7.22 -1.28
N ASP A 109 -0.38 7.84 -0.11
CA ASP A 109 -0.68 9.26 0.12
C ASP A 109 -2.07 9.70 -0.43
N GLY A 110 -3.08 8.86 -0.23
CA GLY A 110 -4.45 9.09 -0.70
C GLY A 110 -4.67 8.89 -2.21
N THR A 111 -3.64 8.48 -2.96
CA THR A 111 -3.73 8.13 -4.38
C THR A 111 -3.81 6.62 -4.54
N LEU A 112 -4.80 6.14 -5.29
CA LEU A 112 -4.98 4.73 -5.60
C LEU A 112 -4.19 4.34 -6.85
N TYR A 113 -3.44 3.26 -6.77
CA TYR A 113 -2.64 2.68 -7.85
C TYR A 113 -3.09 1.24 -8.11
N TYR A 114 -2.99 0.79 -9.36
CA TYR A 114 -3.02 -0.63 -9.66
C TYR A 114 -1.72 -1.29 -9.20
N LEU A 115 -1.81 -2.59 -8.93
CA LEU A 115 -0.67 -3.43 -8.62
C LEU A 115 -0.28 -4.22 -9.86
N SER A 116 1.02 -4.24 -10.18
CA SER A 116 1.62 -5.25 -11.03
C SER A 116 2.34 -6.26 -10.15
N HIS A 117 2.37 -7.51 -10.59
CA HIS A 117 3.03 -8.62 -9.89
C HIS A 117 3.37 -9.71 -10.89
N ASP A 118 4.24 -10.63 -10.50
CA ASP A 118 4.50 -11.84 -11.29
C ASP A 118 3.31 -12.81 -11.19
N ASP A 119 3.28 -13.82 -12.06
CA ASP A 119 2.24 -14.84 -12.02
C ASP A 119 2.15 -15.48 -10.63
N ALA A 120 0.92 -15.72 -10.16
CA ALA A 120 0.70 -16.36 -8.87
C ALA A 120 1.25 -17.79 -8.89
N PRO A 121 1.90 -18.25 -7.81
CA PRO A 121 2.37 -19.63 -7.70
C PRO A 121 1.17 -20.59 -7.67
N GLU A 122 1.38 -21.87 -8.03
CA GLU A 122 0.30 -22.87 -8.03
C GLU A 122 -0.32 -23.02 -6.63
N CYS A 123 0.51 -22.99 -5.59
CA CYS A 123 0.05 -23.10 -4.20
C CYS A 123 -0.93 -22.00 -3.79
N TYR A 124 -0.92 -20.82 -4.43
CA TYR A 124 -1.92 -19.79 -4.18
C TYR A 124 -3.34 -20.29 -4.47
N PHE A 125 -3.53 -21.02 -5.57
CA PHE A 125 -4.83 -21.56 -5.94
C PHE A 125 -5.23 -22.72 -5.03
N ASP A 126 -4.29 -23.60 -4.69
CA ASP A 126 -4.52 -24.71 -3.75
C ASP A 126 -4.96 -24.21 -2.37
N ILE A 127 -4.36 -23.11 -1.89
CA ILE A 127 -4.76 -22.46 -0.64
C ILE A 127 -6.19 -21.92 -0.75
N LEU A 128 -6.54 -21.26 -1.85
CA LEU A 128 -7.88 -20.67 -2.01
C LEU A 128 -9.01 -21.70 -2.21
N ASP A 129 -8.68 -22.89 -2.69
CA ASP A 129 -9.63 -23.99 -2.87
C ASP A 129 -9.83 -24.85 -1.60
N SER A 130 -9.08 -24.56 -0.52
CA SER A 130 -9.06 -25.35 0.74
C SER A 130 -10.23 -25.11 1.70
#